data_AF-A0A377DEM4-F1
#
_entry.id   AF-A0A377DEM4-F1
#
_cell.length_a   1.000
_cell.length_b   1.000
_cell.length_c   1.000
_cell.angle_alpha   90.00
_cell.angle_beta   90.00
_cell.angle_gamma   90.00
#
_symmetry.space_group_name_H-M   'P 1'
#
loop_
_entity.id
_entity.type
_entity.pdbx_description
1 polymer ?
#
loop_
_entity_poly.entity_id
_entity_poly.type
_entity_poly.pdbx_seq_one_letter_code
_entity_poly.pdbx_strand_id
1 'polypeptide(L)'
;MLTSEQQPRVNQVKCWLKDNPVVRDSRVQELLNWQKGWSWEMYGDIVMQLLRGPYPLLNANIGREQMLALYKKNEFPKGKKSTAPVVQEALRETIISMHEGNLESQQLTSMLSIQQQRDRYMARQLLSAPVPSLLIAGGYHASKSMGVPLHMEDLATGTHPVVLMLAEKGMNITVDHADYVWFVAPDTTKR
;
A
#
# COMPACT_ATOMS: atom_id res chain seq x y z
N MET A 1 1.72 2.88 4.20
CA MET A 1 2.38 3.51 5.37
C MET A 1 2.62 5.01 5.18
N LEU A 2 3.49 5.44 4.26
CA LEU A 2 3.76 6.86 4.02
C LEU A 2 2.66 7.53 3.18
N THR A 3 2.12 8.65 3.66
CA THR A 3 1.12 9.45 2.93
C THR A 3 1.73 10.63 2.19
N SER A 4 0.95 11.22 1.29
CA SER A 4 1.34 12.43 0.53
C SER A 4 1.85 13.58 1.40
N GLU A 5 1.23 13.82 2.57
CA GLU A 5 1.61 14.91 3.48
C GLU A 5 2.97 14.66 4.17
N GLN A 6 3.44 13.41 4.19
CA GLN A 6 4.73 13.05 4.77
C GLN A 6 5.90 13.24 3.79
N GLN A 7 5.65 13.42 2.48
CA GLN A 7 6.74 13.48 1.49
C GLN A 7 7.78 14.59 1.77
N PRO A 8 7.41 15.83 2.13
CA PRO A 8 8.39 16.86 2.48
C PRO A 8 9.27 16.45 3.68
N ARG A 9 8.69 15.80 4.68
CA ARG A 9 9.41 15.31 5.86
C ARG A 9 10.36 14.18 5.50
N VAL A 10 9.92 13.24 4.67
CA VAL A 10 10.78 12.15 4.15
C VAL A 10 11.99 12.74 3.43
N ASN A 11 11.78 13.73 2.56
CA ASN A 11 12.88 14.38 1.83
C ASN A 11 13.86 15.08 2.79
N GLN A 12 13.35 15.81 3.79
CA GLN A 12 14.18 16.50 4.78
C GLN A 12 15.01 15.51 5.62
N VAL A 13 14.37 14.46 6.16
CA VAL A 13 15.05 13.42 6.96
C VAL A 13 16.09 12.70 6.11
N LYS A 14 15.77 12.38 4.86
CA LYS A 14 16.71 11.73 3.95
C LYS A 14 17.94 12.59 3.68
N CYS A 15 17.77 13.89 3.42
CA CYS A 15 18.89 14.81 3.25
C CYS A 15 19.74 14.89 4.51
N TRP A 16 19.12 14.98 5.68
CA TRP A 16 19.84 15.02 6.96
C TRP A 16 20.63 13.73 7.25
N LEU A 17 20.08 12.56 6.91
CA LEU A 17 20.75 11.28 7.13
C LEU A 17 21.94 11.00 6.19
N LYS A 18 22.13 11.79 5.12
CA LYS A 18 23.28 11.65 4.21
C LYS A 18 24.62 11.89 4.91
N ASP A 19 24.62 12.76 5.91
CA ASP A 19 25.82 13.07 6.70
C ASP A 19 26.14 11.97 7.74
N ASN A 20 25.41 10.86 7.71
CA ASN A 20 25.51 9.71 8.61
C ASN A 20 25.57 10.10 10.10
N PRO A 21 24.64 10.94 10.60
CA PRO A 21 24.64 11.34 12.00
C PRO A 21 24.33 10.15 12.91
N VAL A 22 24.87 10.17 14.12
CA VAL A 22 24.44 9.25 15.19
C VAL A 22 23.06 9.71 15.66
N VAL A 23 22.03 8.90 15.38
CA VAL A 23 20.63 9.22 15.66
C VAL A 23 19.91 8.02 16.27
N ARG A 24 19.01 8.29 17.22
CA ARG A 24 18.08 7.29 17.76
C ARG A 24 16.90 7.11 16.82
N ASP A 25 16.46 5.88 16.58
CA ASP A 25 15.35 5.57 15.67
C ASP A 25 14.05 6.31 16.04
N SER A 26 13.78 6.49 17.34
CA SER A 26 12.62 7.25 17.81
C SER A 26 12.60 8.70 17.32
N ARG A 27 13.77 9.33 17.14
CA ARG A 27 13.87 10.67 16.57
C ARG A 27 13.51 10.67 15.09
N VAL A 28 13.94 9.66 14.35
CA VAL A 28 13.57 9.52 12.92
C VAL A 28 12.07 9.29 12.79
N GLN A 29 11.49 8.40 13.59
CA GLN A 29 10.06 8.14 13.64
C GLN A 29 9.24 9.42 13.86
N GLU A 30 9.66 10.26 14.83
CA GLU A 30 9.05 11.55 15.13
C GLU A 30 9.15 12.52 13.95
N LEU A 31 10.33 12.68 13.36
CA LEU A 31 10.56 13.60 12.23
C LEU A 31 9.74 13.23 11.00
N LEU A 32 9.59 11.94 10.72
CA LEU A 32 8.73 11.43 9.65
C LEU A 32 7.23 11.64 9.95
N ASN A 33 6.88 12.01 11.18
CA ASN A 33 5.51 11.98 11.68
C ASN A 33 4.87 10.61 11.41
N TRP A 34 5.56 9.53 11.80
CA TRP A 34 5.17 8.17 11.45
C TRP A 34 3.74 7.85 11.95
N GLN A 35 2.94 7.27 11.07
CA GLN A 35 1.53 7.03 11.31
C GLN A 35 1.34 5.92 12.35
N LYS A 36 0.61 6.20 13.44
CA LYS A 36 0.38 5.26 14.56
C LYS A 36 -0.25 3.93 14.14
N GLY A 37 -1.00 3.92 13.04
CA GLY A 37 -1.59 2.69 12.48
C GLY A 37 -0.57 1.70 11.89
N TRP A 38 0.71 2.06 11.84
CA TRP A 38 1.79 1.20 11.38
C TRP A 38 2.82 1.09 12.50
N SER A 39 3.00 -0.09 13.11
CA SER A 39 3.94 -0.26 14.23
C SER A 39 5.38 0.02 13.79
N TRP A 40 6.06 0.96 14.45
CA TRP A 40 7.47 1.22 14.12
C TRP A 40 8.36 0.00 14.35
N GLU A 41 8.05 -0.85 15.32
CA GLU A 41 8.77 -2.10 15.56
C GLU A 41 8.78 -3.03 14.33
N MET A 42 7.70 -3.04 13.55
CA MET A 42 7.59 -3.89 12.34
C MET A 42 8.23 -3.25 11.10
N TYR A 43 8.27 -1.91 11.01
CA TYR A 43 8.64 -1.20 9.78
C TYR A 43 9.91 -0.35 9.89
N GLY A 44 10.40 -0.10 11.10
CA GLY A 44 11.48 0.85 11.38
C GLY A 44 12.77 0.49 10.65
N ASP A 45 13.19 -0.78 10.74
CA ASP A 45 14.43 -1.25 10.14
C ASP A 45 14.45 -1.04 8.62
N ILE A 46 13.39 -1.47 7.92
CA ILE A 46 13.31 -1.29 6.47
C ILE A 46 13.21 0.20 6.10
N VAL A 47 12.46 1.00 6.85
CA VAL A 47 12.36 2.46 6.61
C VAL A 47 13.72 3.14 6.80
N MET A 48 14.48 2.77 7.83
CA MET A 48 15.82 3.30 8.09
C MET A 48 16.80 2.94 6.97
N GLN A 49 16.77 1.71 6.48
CA GLN A 49 17.56 1.30 5.32
C GLN A 49 17.19 2.12 4.06
N LEU A 50 15.89 2.26 3.77
CA LEU A 50 15.42 3.02 2.60
C LEU A 50 15.76 4.52 2.69
N LEU A 51 15.73 5.09 3.90
CA LEU A 51 16.14 6.48 4.12
C LEU A 51 17.64 6.67 3.87
N ARG A 52 18.49 5.75 4.29
CA ARG A 52 19.94 5.83 4.05
C ARG A 52 20.35 5.48 2.61
N GLY A 53 19.50 4.79 1.86
CA GLY A 53 19.78 4.39 0.48
C GLY A 53 19.96 5.58 -0.49
N PRO A 54 20.64 5.40 -1.63
CA PRO A 54 20.89 6.48 -2.60
C PRO A 54 19.66 6.84 -3.46
N TYR A 55 18.64 5.99 -3.50
CA TYR A 55 17.40 6.16 -4.25
C TYR A 55 16.34 6.94 -3.47
N PRO A 56 15.37 7.61 -4.13
CA PRO A 56 14.30 8.31 -3.43
C PRO A 56 13.41 7.36 -2.64
N LEU A 57 12.93 7.80 -1.48
CA LEU A 57 11.84 7.15 -0.75
C LEU A 57 10.56 7.94 -1.01
N LEU A 58 9.63 7.35 -1.74
CA LEU A 58 8.39 7.99 -2.15
C LEU A 58 7.21 7.46 -1.32
N ASN A 59 6.27 8.35 -1.06
CA ASN A 59 4.98 7.98 -0.50
C ASN A 59 4.14 7.24 -1.56
N ALA A 60 3.26 6.37 -1.10
CA ALA A 60 2.37 5.63 -1.98
C ALA A 60 0.94 5.55 -1.41
N ASN A 61 0.60 6.33 -0.39
CA ASN A 61 -0.73 6.29 0.20
C ASN A 61 -1.36 7.69 0.19
N ILE A 62 -2.69 7.71 0.08
CA ILE A 62 -3.44 8.95 0.20
C ILE A 62 -3.39 9.48 1.63
N GLY A 63 -3.49 10.80 1.72
CA GLY A 63 -3.59 11.54 2.96
C GLY A 63 -4.92 11.41 3.69
N ARG A 64 -4.98 11.86 4.94
CA ARG A 64 -6.22 11.81 5.75
C ARG A 64 -7.31 12.70 5.14
N GLU A 65 -6.95 13.91 4.74
CA GLU A 65 -7.91 14.85 4.14
C GLU A 65 -8.43 14.32 2.81
N GLN A 66 -7.55 13.77 1.98
CA GLN A 66 -7.92 13.15 0.70
C GLN A 66 -8.83 11.94 0.91
N MET A 67 -8.53 11.08 1.90
CA MET A 67 -9.37 9.94 2.26
C MET A 67 -10.77 10.39 2.70
N LEU A 68 -10.88 11.41 3.56
CA LEU A 68 -12.17 11.96 4.01
C LEU A 68 -12.96 12.57 2.84
N ALA A 69 -12.28 13.25 1.91
CA ALA A 69 -12.92 13.78 0.72
C ALA A 69 -13.46 12.67 -0.20
N LEU A 70 -12.69 11.59 -0.38
CA LEU A 70 -13.10 10.42 -1.16
C LEU A 70 -14.26 9.67 -0.50
N TYR A 71 -14.24 9.51 0.83
CA TYR A 71 -15.34 8.92 1.59
C TYR A 71 -16.66 9.64 1.31
N LYS A 72 -16.64 10.99 1.32
CA LYS A 72 -17.83 11.81 1.06
C LYS A 72 -18.31 11.75 -0.40
N LYS A 73 -17.38 11.66 -1.35
CA LYS A 73 -17.71 11.58 -2.78
C LYS A 73 -18.28 10.22 -3.18
N ASN A 74 -17.77 9.14 -2.56
CA ASN A 74 -18.15 7.77 -2.84
C ASN A 74 -18.08 7.44 -4.35
N GLU A 75 -16.99 7.86 -5.02
CA GLU A 75 -16.79 7.70 -6.45
C GLU A 75 -15.65 6.71 -6.73
N PHE A 76 -15.92 5.75 -7.61
CA PHE A 76 -14.93 4.78 -8.08
C PHE A 76 -13.96 5.39 -9.10
N PRO A 77 -12.68 4.96 -9.13
CA PRO A 77 -11.77 5.40 -10.17
C PRO A 77 -12.24 4.89 -11.54
N LYS A 78 -12.01 5.66 -12.61
CA LYS A 78 -12.30 5.20 -13.98
C LYS A 78 -11.36 4.06 -14.37
N GLY A 79 -11.90 2.96 -14.88
CA GLY A 79 -11.13 1.80 -15.32
C GLY A 79 -12.03 0.72 -15.92
N LYS A 80 -11.48 -0.20 -16.71
CA LYS A 80 -12.19 -1.40 -17.17
C LYS A 80 -11.77 -2.62 -16.37
N LYS A 81 -10.47 -2.72 -16.06
CA LYS A 81 -9.88 -3.87 -15.35
C LYS A 81 -10.00 -3.70 -13.85
N SER A 82 -9.58 -2.56 -13.31
CA SER A 82 -9.53 -2.33 -11.86
C SER A 82 -10.90 -2.22 -11.21
N THR A 83 -11.93 -1.88 -11.98
CA THR A 83 -13.32 -1.73 -11.49
C THR A 83 -14.26 -2.75 -12.10
N ALA A 84 -13.74 -3.85 -12.65
CA ALA A 84 -14.57 -4.93 -13.16
C ALA A 84 -15.47 -5.51 -12.05
N PRO A 85 -16.69 -5.97 -12.34
CA PRO A 85 -17.61 -6.49 -11.32
C PRO A 85 -16.99 -7.59 -10.44
N VAL A 86 -16.23 -8.51 -11.04
CA VAL A 86 -15.54 -9.59 -10.32
C VAL A 86 -14.50 -9.07 -9.31
N VAL A 87 -13.81 -7.97 -9.63
CA VAL A 87 -12.82 -7.34 -8.75
C VAL A 87 -13.53 -6.65 -7.59
N GLN A 88 -14.60 -5.91 -7.89
CA GLN A 88 -15.39 -5.23 -6.87
C GLN A 88 -16.03 -6.21 -5.89
N GLU A 89 -16.48 -7.38 -6.37
CA GLU A 89 -17.05 -8.41 -5.51
C GLU A 89 -16.00 -9.07 -4.62
N ALA A 90 -14.83 -9.44 -5.17
CA ALA A 90 -13.74 -9.99 -4.36
C ALA A 90 -13.26 -9.00 -3.27
N LEU A 91 -13.16 -7.71 -3.61
CA LEU A 91 -12.84 -6.66 -2.63
C LEU A 91 -13.96 -6.46 -1.61
N ARG A 92 -15.23 -6.57 -2.01
CA ARG A 92 -16.38 -6.49 -1.09
C ARG A 92 -16.33 -7.61 -0.05
N GLU A 93 -16.15 -8.85 -0.49
CA GLU A 93 -16.03 -10.02 0.39
C GLU A 93 -14.87 -9.85 1.37
N THR A 94 -13.73 -9.38 0.88
CA THR A 94 -12.55 -9.09 1.72
C THR A 94 -12.87 -8.05 2.80
N ILE A 95 -13.52 -6.94 2.44
CA ILE A 95 -13.89 -5.88 3.39
C ILE A 95 -14.90 -6.41 4.42
N ILE A 96 -15.92 -7.16 4.00
CA ILE A 96 -16.91 -7.76 4.92
C ILE A 96 -16.19 -8.68 5.93
N SER A 97 -15.29 -9.54 5.45
CA SER A 97 -14.53 -10.45 6.31
C SER A 97 -13.65 -9.72 7.32
N MET A 98 -13.04 -8.58 6.95
CA MET A 98 -12.20 -7.77 7.85
C MET A 98 -13.01 -7.05 8.93
N HIS A 99 -14.31 -6.86 8.71
CA HIS A 99 -15.21 -6.17 9.62
C HIS A 99 -16.22 -7.12 10.30
N GLU A 100 -15.92 -8.42 10.32
CA GLU A 100 -16.74 -9.46 10.97
C GLU A 100 -18.21 -9.45 10.51
N GLY A 101 -18.47 -9.02 9.27
CA GLY A 101 -19.83 -8.89 8.74
C GLY A 101 -20.62 -7.66 9.19
N ASN A 102 -20.10 -6.84 10.10
CA ASN A 102 -20.79 -5.71 10.71
C ASN A 102 -20.61 -4.41 9.91
N LEU A 103 -21.15 -4.37 8.69
CA LEU A 103 -21.13 -3.16 7.85
C LEU A 103 -22.48 -2.88 7.20
N GLU A 104 -22.94 -1.64 7.32
CA GLU A 104 -24.08 -1.15 6.55
C GLU A 104 -23.71 -1.01 5.06
N SER A 105 -24.68 -1.21 4.15
CA SER A 105 -24.44 -1.18 2.70
C SER A 105 -23.76 0.09 2.19
N GLN A 106 -24.09 1.25 2.78
CA GLN A 106 -23.47 2.54 2.41
C GLN A 106 -22.02 2.64 2.89
N GLN A 107 -21.71 2.14 4.09
CA GLN A 107 -20.35 2.09 4.61
C GLN A 107 -19.49 1.16 3.77
N LEU A 108 -20.00 -0.02 3.42
CA LEU A 108 -19.33 -0.99 2.55
C LEU A 108 -18.97 -0.39 1.19
N THR A 109 -19.92 0.33 0.56
CA THR A 109 -19.68 0.99 -0.72
C THR A 109 -18.60 2.07 -0.61
N SER A 110 -18.62 2.84 0.48
CA SER A 110 -17.63 3.89 0.75
C SER A 110 -16.23 3.32 1.01
N MET A 111 -16.13 2.22 1.75
CA MET A 111 -14.87 1.51 1.99
C MET A 111 -14.32 0.91 0.69
N LEU A 112 -15.18 0.31 -0.13
CA LEU A 112 -14.79 -0.27 -1.42
C LEU A 112 -14.26 0.79 -2.39
N SER A 113 -14.91 1.96 -2.46
CA SER A 113 -14.44 3.05 -3.31
C SER A 113 -13.11 3.62 -2.82
N ILE A 114 -12.91 3.76 -1.50
CA ILE A 114 -11.63 4.18 -0.91
C ILE A 114 -10.52 3.17 -1.22
N GLN A 115 -10.79 1.87 -1.07
CA GLN A 115 -9.82 0.81 -1.36
C GLN A 115 -9.30 0.95 -2.81
N GLN A 116 -10.19 1.04 -3.78
CA GLN A 116 -9.81 1.21 -5.19
C GLN A 116 -9.14 2.56 -5.48
N GLN A 117 -9.51 3.64 -4.80
CA GLN A 117 -8.83 4.94 -4.98
C GLN A 117 -7.42 4.92 -4.39
N ARG A 118 -7.18 4.18 -3.30
CA ARG A 118 -5.83 3.95 -2.76
C ARG A 118 -4.98 3.17 -3.73
N ASP A 119 -5.53 2.09 -4.30
CA ASP A 119 -4.84 1.29 -5.32
C ASP A 119 -4.55 2.12 -6.58
N ARG A 120 -5.49 2.97 -7.01
CA ARG A 120 -5.27 3.92 -8.10
C ARG A 120 -4.18 4.94 -7.78
N TYR A 121 -4.10 5.43 -6.55
CA TYR A 121 -3.04 6.33 -6.11
C TYR A 121 -1.67 5.63 -6.12
N MET A 122 -1.58 4.43 -5.56
CA MET A 122 -0.37 3.60 -5.58
C MET A 122 0.12 3.33 -7.00
N ALA A 123 -0.79 2.95 -7.91
CA ALA A 123 -0.47 2.72 -9.32
C ALA A 123 0.13 3.97 -9.99
N ARG A 124 -0.47 5.15 -9.76
CA ARG A 124 0.08 6.41 -10.29
C ARG A 124 1.47 6.72 -9.73
N GLN A 125 1.67 6.55 -8.42
CA GLN A 125 2.98 6.75 -7.79
C GLN A 125 4.02 5.82 -8.41
N LEU A 126 3.71 4.53 -8.54
CA LEU A 126 4.62 3.54 -9.10
C LEU A 126 4.96 3.82 -10.57
N LEU A 127 3.97 4.19 -11.40
CA LEU A 127 4.18 4.57 -12.81
C LEU A 127 5.01 5.86 -12.96
N SER A 128 4.92 6.79 -12.01
CA SER A 128 5.68 8.05 -12.04
C SER A 128 7.07 7.96 -11.41
N ALA A 129 7.38 6.87 -10.71
CA ALA A 129 8.64 6.73 -9.98
C ALA A 129 9.83 6.47 -10.94
N PRO A 130 11.05 6.93 -10.60
CA PRO A 130 12.25 6.55 -11.34
C PRO A 130 12.44 5.04 -11.38
N VAL A 131 12.80 4.50 -12.55
CA VAL A 131 13.06 3.06 -12.72
C VAL A 131 14.54 2.73 -12.44
N PRO A 132 14.84 1.57 -11.81
CA PRO A 132 13.89 0.60 -11.27
C PRO A 132 13.20 1.11 -9.99
N SER A 133 11.93 0.74 -9.82
CA SER A 133 11.10 1.13 -8.66
C SER A 133 10.49 -0.10 -7.95
N LEU A 134 10.23 0.02 -6.65
CA LEU A 134 9.63 -1.01 -5.81
C LEU A 134 8.51 -0.40 -4.96
N LEU A 135 7.33 -1.02 -4.97
CA LEU A 135 6.22 -0.69 -4.09
C LEU A 135 6.12 -1.74 -2.97
N ILE A 136 6.12 -1.29 -1.72
CA ILE A 136 5.83 -2.14 -0.55
C ILE A 136 4.40 -1.82 -0.09
N ALA A 137 3.52 -2.81 -0.17
CA ALA A 137 2.10 -2.68 0.17
C ALA A 137 1.56 -3.98 0.77
N GLY A 138 0.36 -3.92 1.37
CA GLY A 138 -0.33 -5.11 1.85
C GLY A 138 -0.75 -6.03 0.71
N GLY A 139 -0.92 -7.34 0.99
CA GLY A 139 -1.17 -8.36 -0.03
C GLY A 139 -2.32 -8.07 -0.99
N TYR A 140 -3.45 -7.57 -0.47
CA TYR A 140 -4.61 -7.20 -1.32
C TYR A 140 -4.28 -6.07 -2.31
N HIS A 141 -3.51 -5.06 -1.87
CA HIS A 141 -3.06 -3.98 -2.73
C HIS A 141 -2.05 -4.47 -3.78
N ALA A 142 -1.19 -5.42 -3.42
CA ALA A 142 -0.19 -5.97 -4.34
C ALA A 142 -0.77 -7.00 -5.34
N SER A 143 -1.93 -7.59 -5.04
CA SER A 143 -2.50 -8.69 -5.81
C SER A 143 -2.79 -8.35 -7.27
N LYS A 144 -2.35 -9.23 -8.18
CA LYS A 144 -2.66 -9.17 -9.62
C LYS A 144 -4.16 -9.30 -9.93
N SER A 145 -4.92 -9.96 -9.06
CA SER A 145 -6.35 -10.21 -9.27
C SER A 145 -7.27 -9.08 -8.82
N MET A 146 -6.79 -8.13 -8.01
CA MET A 146 -7.68 -7.11 -7.41
C MET A 146 -7.04 -5.77 -7.05
N GLY A 147 -5.71 -5.66 -7.07
CA GLY A 147 -5.00 -4.49 -6.55
C GLY A 147 -4.35 -3.63 -7.63
N VAL A 148 -3.25 -2.99 -7.25
CA VAL A 148 -2.44 -2.05 -8.03
C VAL A 148 -2.15 -2.51 -9.47
N PRO A 149 -1.81 -3.79 -9.76
CA PRO A 149 -1.53 -4.22 -11.14
C PRO A 149 -2.70 -3.96 -12.11
N LEU A 150 -3.95 -4.09 -11.67
CA LEU A 150 -5.12 -3.80 -12.51
C LEU A 150 -5.30 -2.31 -12.77
N HIS A 151 -4.97 -1.47 -11.78
CA HIS A 151 -5.00 -0.03 -11.95
C HIS A 151 -3.87 0.46 -12.85
N MET A 152 -2.70 -0.19 -12.84
CA MET A 152 -1.63 0.09 -13.79
C MET A 152 -2.04 -0.25 -15.22
N GLU A 153 -2.68 -1.40 -15.44
CA GLU A 153 -3.18 -1.79 -16.76
C GLU A 153 -4.21 -0.80 -17.33
N ASP A 154 -5.10 -0.26 -16.49
CA ASP A 154 -6.06 0.77 -16.90
C ASP A 154 -5.42 2.15 -17.15
N LEU A 155 -4.26 2.45 -16.53
CA LEU A 155 -3.58 3.74 -16.68
C LEU A 155 -2.52 3.74 -17.78
N ALA A 156 -1.85 2.62 -17.98
CA ALA A 156 -0.71 2.42 -18.88
C ALA A 156 -0.73 0.96 -19.38
N THR A 157 -1.58 0.70 -20.37
CA THR A 157 -1.81 -0.64 -20.93
C THR A 157 -0.51 -1.35 -21.32
N GLY A 158 -0.38 -2.61 -20.91
CA GLY A 158 0.81 -3.44 -21.14
C GLY A 158 1.96 -3.18 -20.16
N THR A 159 1.81 -2.23 -19.23
CA THR A 159 2.78 -1.99 -18.16
C THR A 159 2.35 -2.71 -16.90
N HIS A 160 3.11 -3.75 -16.52
CA HIS A 160 2.81 -4.55 -15.34
C HIS A 160 4.01 -4.62 -14.40
N PRO A 161 3.78 -4.56 -13.08
CA PRO A 161 4.81 -4.87 -12.11
C PRO A 161 4.99 -6.39 -12.02
N VAL A 162 6.18 -6.82 -11.61
CA VAL A 162 6.40 -8.17 -11.07
C VAL A 162 5.92 -8.17 -9.61
N VAL A 163 5.07 -9.12 -9.25
CA VAL A 163 4.48 -9.20 -7.91
C VAL A 163 5.12 -10.34 -7.11
N LEU A 164 5.79 -9.97 -6.02
CA LEU A 164 6.25 -10.88 -4.96
C LEU A 164 5.36 -10.72 -3.73
N MET A 165 4.77 -11.82 -3.25
CA MET A 165 4.03 -11.85 -1.99
C MET A 165 4.81 -12.57 -0.89
N LEU A 166 4.85 -11.96 0.30
CA LEU A 166 5.28 -12.62 1.53
C LEU A 166 4.02 -13.13 2.24
N ALA A 167 3.96 -14.41 2.57
CA ALA A 167 2.74 -15.03 3.10
C ALA A 167 3.04 -16.09 4.14
N GLU A 168 2.12 -16.31 5.07
CA GLU A 168 2.24 -17.43 6.00
C GLU A 168 1.95 -18.76 5.31
N LYS A 169 2.65 -19.82 5.74
CA LYS A 169 2.40 -21.16 5.24
C LYS A 169 0.94 -21.57 5.52
N GLY A 170 0.22 -21.99 4.48
CA GLY A 170 -1.19 -22.38 4.55
C GLY A 170 -2.15 -21.37 3.93
N MET A 171 -1.69 -20.15 3.61
CA MET A 171 -2.48 -19.21 2.82
C MET A 171 -2.64 -19.70 1.38
N ASN A 172 -3.85 -19.60 0.83
CA ASN A 172 -4.15 -19.96 -0.55
C ASN A 172 -3.78 -18.82 -1.51
N ILE A 173 -2.52 -18.79 -1.97
CA ILE A 173 -2.02 -17.82 -2.94
C ILE A 173 -1.69 -18.54 -4.25
N THR A 174 -2.37 -18.16 -5.32
CA THR A 174 -2.23 -18.73 -6.67
C THR A 174 -1.49 -17.78 -7.62
N VAL A 175 -1.19 -18.26 -8.83
CA VAL A 175 -0.59 -17.47 -9.93
C VAL A 175 -1.41 -16.23 -10.34
N ASP A 176 -2.71 -16.23 -10.02
CA ASP A 176 -3.61 -15.09 -10.25
C ASP A 176 -3.35 -13.94 -9.28
N HIS A 177 -2.65 -14.20 -8.17
CA HIS A 177 -2.35 -13.23 -7.13
C HIS A 177 -0.95 -12.64 -7.30
N ALA A 178 0.06 -13.48 -7.58
CA ALA A 178 1.46 -13.09 -7.60
C ALA A 178 2.28 -13.88 -8.63
N ASP A 179 3.43 -13.35 -9.02
CA ASP A 179 4.42 -14.04 -9.86
C ASP A 179 5.38 -14.88 -8.99
N TYR A 180 5.63 -14.42 -7.77
CA TYR A 180 6.44 -15.12 -6.78
C TYR A 180 5.76 -15.09 -5.40
N VAL A 181 5.95 -16.16 -4.64
CA VAL A 181 5.49 -16.24 -3.26
C VAL A 181 6.62 -16.74 -2.36
N TRP A 182 6.89 -16.01 -1.29
CA TRP A 182 7.77 -16.44 -0.22
C TRP A 182 6.91 -16.82 0.99
N PHE A 183 6.86 -18.12 1.30
CA PHE A 183 6.18 -18.60 2.49
C PHE A 183 7.07 -18.52 3.74
N VAL A 184 6.55 -17.89 4.78
CA VAL A 184 7.17 -17.85 6.12
C VAL A 184 6.41 -18.73 7.10
N ALA A 185 7.10 -19.19 8.14
CA ALA A 185 6.44 -19.90 9.23
C ALA A 185 5.45 -18.95 9.94
N PRO A 186 4.24 -19.42 10.32
CA PRO A 186 3.30 -18.61 11.08
C PRO A 186 3.90 -18.18 12.42
N ASP A 187 3.61 -16.95 12.85
CA ASP A 187 3.99 -16.48 14.19
C ASP A 187 3.07 -17.13 15.24
N THR A 188 3.58 -18.15 15.93
CA THR A 188 2.81 -18.88 16.95
C THR A 188 2.48 -18.06 18.19
N THR A 189 3.02 -16.84 18.32
CA THR A 189 2.77 -15.96 19.47
C THR A 189 1.57 -15.02 19.30
N LYS A 190 0.97 -14.98 18.10
CA LYS A 190 -0.22 -14.16 17.79
C LYS A 190 -1.41 -15.04 17.44
N ARG A 191 -2.10 -15.57 18.46
CA ARG A 191 -3.47 -16.09 18.37
C ARG A 191 -4.29 -15.57 19.53
#